data_AF-W9QV09-F1
#
_entry.id   AF-W9QV09-F1
#
_cell.length_a   1.000
_cell.length_b   1.000
_cell.length_c   1.000
_cell.angle_alpha   90.00
_cell.angle_beta   90.00
_cell.angle_gamma   90.00
#
_symmetry.space_group_name_H-M   'P 1'
#
loop_
_entity.id
_entity.type
_entity.pdbx_description
1 polymer ?
#
loop_
_entity_poly.entity_id
_entity_poly.type
_entity_poly.pdbx_seq_one_letter_code
_entity_poly.pdbx_strand_id
1 'polypeptide(L)'
;MRIVLVRGAITYTGSVLIAVNPFTQLPHLYNAHMMEQYKGAPFGALSPHVFAVADASYRAMMNDDRSQSILVSGESGAGKTETTKLFMQYLTCVGGRAAGDDRTVEQQVLEFELKLVNWLIS
;
A
#
# COMPACT_ATOMS: atom_id res chain seq x y z
N MET A 1 -0.14 -7.27 -8.71
CA MET A 1 -0.85 -7.79 -7.51
C MET A 1 -2.23 -7.12 -7.37
N ARG A 2 -3.12 -7.61 -6.50
CA ARG A 2 -4.49 -7.05 -6.35
C ARG A 2 -4.90 -6.92 -4.88
N ILE A 3 -5.62 -5.84 -4.56
CA ILE A 3 -6.28 -5.62 -3.27
C ILE A 3 -7.78 -5.42 -3.53
N VAL A 4 -8.61 -6.15 -2.80
CA VAL A 4 -10.08 -6.08 -2.88
C VAL A 4 -10.63 -5.71 -1.51
N LEU A 5 -11.36 -4.60 -1.45
CA LEU A 5 -11.96 -4.07 -0.23
C LEU A 5 -13.41 -4.52 -0.10
N VAL A 6 -13.70 -5.26 0.99
CA VAL A 6 -15.02 -5.86 1.26
C VAL A 6 -15.49 -5.57 2.68
N ARG A 7 -16.75 -5.86 2.98
CA ARG A 7 -17.34 -5.79 4.33
C ARG A 7 -17.26 -7.18 4.96
N GLY A 8 -16.18 -7.50 5.66
CA GLY A 8 -15.98 -8.87 6.17
C GLY A 8 -14.68 -9.04 6.92
N ALA A 9 -13.91 -10.08 6.57
CA ALA A 9 -12.63 -10.42 7.17
C ALA A 9 -11.45 -10.04 6.26
N ILE A 10 -10.31 -9.74 6.88
CA ILE A 10 -9.03 -9.53 6.18
C ILE A 10 -8.37 -10.90 5.97
N THR A 11 -8.11 -11.27 4.72
CA THR A 11 -7.53 -12.58 4.37
C THR A 11 -6.75 -12.55 3.05
N TYR A 12 -5.95 -13.58 2.79
CA TYR A 12 -5.34 -13.83 1.49
C TYR A 12 -6.17 -14.79 0.65
N THR A 13 -6.15 -14.59 -0.67
CA THR A 13 -6.57 -15.58 -1.66
C THR A 13 -5.57 -15.58 -2.82
N GLY A 14 -4.66 -16.56 -2.83
CA GLY A 14 -3.51 -16.55 -3.73
C GLY A 14 -2.67 -15.28 -3.56
N SER A 15 -2.41 -14.55 -4.65
CA SER A 15 -1.68 -13.27 -4.66
C SER A 15 -2.58 -12.04 -4.45
N VAL A 16 -3.84 -12.26 -4.04
CA VAL A 16 -4.83 -11.21 -3.79
C VAL A 16 -5.00 -11.02 -2.28
N LEU A 17 -4.95 -9.77 -1.83
CA LEU A 17 -5.36 -9.40 -0.48
C LEU A 17 -6.84 -9.02 -0.48
N ILE A 18 -7.62 -9.70 0.34
CA ILE A 18 -8.98 -9.28 0.71
C ILE A 18 -8.83 -8.45 2.00
N ALA A 19 -9.16 -7.17 1.93
CA ALA A 19 -9.02 -6.24 3.03
C ALA A 19 -10.36 -5.58 3.37
N VAL A 20 -10.43 -5.05 4.59
CA VAL A 20 -11.65 -4.43 5.13
C VAL A 20 -11.25 -3.07 5.65
N ASN A 21 -12.02 -2.03 5.29
CA ASN A 21 -11.85 -0.73 5.91
C ASN A 21 -12.53 -0.73 7.28
N PRO A 22 -11.79 -0.53 8.39
CA PRO A 22 -12.36 -0.47 9.73
C PRO A 22 -13.23 0.77 9.97
N PHE A 23 -13.26 1.75 9.05
CA PHE A 23 -13.92 3.06 9.19
C PHE A 23 -13.46 3.87 10.41
N THR A 24 -12.38 3.43 11.05
CA THR A 24 -11.73 4.07 12.19
C THR A 24 -10.23 4.05 11.97
N GLN A 25 -9.51 5.07 12.44
CA GLN A 25 -8.06 5.01 12.41
C GLN A 25 -7.57 3.92 13.37
N LEU A 26 -6.65 3.09 12.89
CA LEU A 26 -5.97 2.06 13.69
C LEU A 26 -4.45 2.34 13.66
N PRO A 27 -3.97 3.34 14.44
CA PRO A 27 -2.59 3.83 14.33
C PRO A 27 -1.54 2.74 14.61
N HIS A 28 -1.89 1.75 15.44
CA HIS A 28 -1.01 0.64 15.79
C HIS A 28 -0.82 -0.37 14.66
N LEU A 29 -1.72 -0.43 13.67
CA LEU A 29 -1.61 -1.34 12.52
C LEU A 29 -0.78 -0.75 11.37
N TYR A 30 -0.65 0.58 11.31
CA TYR A 30 -0.04 1.28 10.19
C TYR A 30 1.14 2.16 10.60
N ASN A 31 1.88 1.73 11.62
CA ASN A 31 3.07 2.45 12.11
C ASN A 31 4.37 1.93 11.47
N ALA A 32 5.46 2.65 11.71
CA ALA A 32 6.79 2.28 11.22
C ALA A 32 7.26 0.91 11.73
N HIS A 33 6.86 0.51 12.94
CA HIS A 33 7.20 -0.81 13.49
C HIS A 33 6.60 -1.94 12.66
N MET A 34 5.32 -1.80 12.28
CA MET A 34 4.65 -2.74 11.38
C MET A 34 5.32 -2.75 10.00
N MET A 35 5.68 -1.60 9.45
CA MET A 35 6.39 -1.56 8.15
C MET A 35 7.70 -2.37 8.20
N GLU A 36 8.51 -2.20 9.25
CA GLU A 36 9.76 -2.96 9.42
C GLU A 36 9.52 -4.46 9.60
N GLN A 37 8.42 -4.89 10.25
CA GLN A 37 8.08 -6.31 10.36
C GLN A 37 7.79 -6.97 9.01
N TYR A 38 7.12 -6.25 8.09
CA TYR A 38 6.79 -6.79 6.77
C TYR A 38 7.93 -6.68 5.75
N LYS A 39 8.95 -5.88 6.04
CA LYS A 39 10.10 -5.65 5.18
C LYS A 39 10.90 -6.93 4.93
N GLY A 40 10.94 -7.36 3.68
CA GLY A 40 11.63 -8.58 3.27
C GLY A 40 10.98 -9.89 3.72
N ALA A 41 9.83 -9.84 4.41
CA ALA A 41 9.11 -11.04 4.82
C ALA A 41 8.55 -11.77 3.58
N PRO A 42 8.68 -13.11 3.46
CA PRO A 42 8.03 -13.85 2.38
C PRO A 42 6.51 -13.61 2.38
N PHE A 43 5.92 -13.46 1.20
CA PHE A 43 4.48 -13.21 1.09
C PHE A 43 3.69 -14.39 1.70
N GLY A 44 2.76 -14.08 2.61
CA GLY A 44 1.98 -15.09 3.33
C GLY A 44 2.65 -15.68 4.58
N ALA A 45 3.90 -15.32 4.90
CA ALA A 45 4.55 -15.73 6.14
C ALA A 45 3.99 -15.00 7.38
N LEU A 46 3.50 -13.78 7.18
CA LEU A 46 2.83 -12.97 8.19
C LEU A 46 1.34 -12.85 7.90
N SER A 47 0.60 -12.32 8.88
CA SER A 47 -0.84 -12.10 8.75
C SER A 47 -1.22 -11.23 7.55
N PRO A 48 -2.43 -11.37 7.01
CA PRO A 48 -2.96 -10.54 5.93
C PRO A 48 -2.81 -9.04 6.19
N HIS A 49 -1.99 -8.37 5.37
CA HIS A 49 -1.72 -6.94 5.51
C HIS A 49 -1.36 -6.26 4.19
N VAL A 50 -1.70 -4.97 4.06
CA VAL A 50 -1.38 -4.15 2.88
C VAL A 50 0.13 -4.04 2.65
N PHE A 51 0.92 -3.98 3.73
CA PHE A 51 2.38 -3.92 3.66
C PHE A 51 3.01 -5.18 3.09
N ALA A 52 2.40 -6.36 3.27
CA ALA A 52 2.89 -7.58 2.62
C ALA A 52 2.77 -7.50 1.09
N VAL A 53 1.67 -6.93 0.59
CA VAL A 53 1.46 -6.72 -0.85
C VAL A 53 2.44 -5.66 -1.37
N ALA A 54 2.67 -4.59 -0.61
CA ALA A 54 3.61 -3.54 -0.95
C ALA A 54 5.06 -4.05 -1.02
N ASP A 55 5.49 -4.80 -0.01
CA ASP A 55 6.82 -5.41 0.04
C ASP A 55 7.07 -6.39 -1.10
N ALA A 56 6.11 -7.30 -1.33
CA ALA A 56 6.22 -8.27 -2.41
C ALA A 56 6.29 -7.60 -3.78
N SER A 57 5.53 -6.52 -3.98
CA SER A 57 5.54 -5.76 -5.23
C SER A 57 6.83 -4.97 -5.41
N TYR A 58 7.33 -4.35 -4.34
CA TYR A 58 8.61 -3.65 -4.36
C TYR A 58 9.75 -4.61 -4.68
N ARG A 59 9.82 -5.77 -4.02
CA ARG A 59 10.84 -6.79 -4.29
C ARG A 59 10.73 -7.38 -5.69
N ALA A 60 9.52 -7.67 -6.19
CA ALA A 60 9.33 -8.11 -7.56
C ALA A 60 9.84 -7.07 -8.57
N MET A 61 9.58 -5.79 -8.33
CA MET A 61 10.11 -4.70 -9.16
C MET A 61 11.64 -4.66 -9.14
N MET A 62 12.27 -4.79 -7.96
CA MET A 62 13.73 -4.73 -7.80
C MET A 62 14.46 -5.97 -8.32
N ASN A 63 13.86 -7.16 -8.18
CA ASN A 63 14.49 -8.43 -8.55
C ASN A 63 14.29 -8.78 -10.03
N ASP A 64 13.10 -8.49 -10.57
CA ASP A 64 12.73 -8.91 -11.93
C ASP A 64 12.93 -7.80 -12.96
N ASP A 65 13.37 -6.61 -12.53
CA ASP A 65 13.55 -5.39 -13.34
C ASP A 65 12.34 -5.06 -14.24
N ARG A 66 11.14 -5.30 -13.68
CA ARG A 66 9.86 -5.13 -14.37
C ARG A 66 8.88 -4.31 -13.55
N SER A 67 8.22 -3.36 -14.22
CA SER A 67 7.17 -2.54 -13.62
C SER A 67 6.04 -3.41 -13.06
N GLN A 68 5.63 -3.10 -11.83
CA GLN A 68 4.51 -3.77 -11.17
C GLN A 68 3.26 -2.91 -11.21
N SER A 69 2.11 -3.55 -11.38
CA SER A 69 0.80 -2.90 -11.26
C SER A 69 0.03 -3.46 -10.07
N ILE A 70 -0.63 -2.56 -9.35
CA ILE A 70 -1.51 -2.86 -8.23
C ILE A 70 -2.90 -2.35 -8.56
N LEU A 71 -3.89 -3.24 -8.54
CA LEU A 71 -5.29 -2.85 -8.63
C LEU A 71 -5.91 -2.84 -7.24
N VAL A 72 -6.37 -1.67 -6.79
CA VAL A 72 -7.19 -1.52 -5.57
C VAL A 72 -8.65 -1.37 -6.00
N SER A 73 -9.50 -2.29 -5.56
CA SER A 73 -10.91 -2.37 -5.97
C SER A 73 -11.84 -2.50 -4.76
N GLY A 74 -13.09 -2.07 -4.91
CA GLY A 74 -14.10 -2.09 -3.84
C GLY A 74 -15.23 -1.09 -4.10
N GLU A 75 -16.32 -1.21 -3.34
CA GLU A 75 -17.47 -0.30 -3.42
C GLU A 75 -17.09 1.17 -3.17
N SER A 76 -18.00 2.10 -3.52
CA SER A 76 -17.86 3.50 -3.11
C SER A 76 -17.78 3.59 -1.58
N GLY A 77 -16.83 4.36 -1.05
CA GLY A 77 -16.59 4.46 0.40
C GLY A 77 -15.82 3.30 1.02
N ALA A 78 -15.43 2.27 0.26
CA ALA A 78 -14.73 1.10 0.82
C ALA A 78 -13.29 1.37 1.31
N GLY A 79 -12.76 2.60 1.18
CA GLY A 79 -11.41 2.96 1.62
C GLY A 79 -10.29 2.72 0.58
N LYS A 80 -10.62 2.75 -0.72
CA LYS A 80 -9.63 2.56 -1.82
C LYS A 80 -8.49 3.58 -1.72
N THR A 81 -8.84 4.86 -1.61
CA THR A 81 -7.88 5.97 -1.48
C THR A 81 -6.97 5.78 -0.27
N GLU A 82 -7.55 5.50 0.91
CA GLU A 82 -6.76 5.32 2.13
C GLU A 82 -5.83 4.11 2.05
N THR A 83 -6.28 3.02 1.41
CA THR A 83 -5.43 1.85 1.14
C THR A 83 -4.27 2.19 0.21
N THR A 84 -4.52 2.98 -0.84
CA THR A 84 -3.46 3.47 -1.74
C THR A 84 -2.45 4.33 -0.99
N LYS A 85 -2.89 5.24 -0.10
CA LYS A 85 -1.99 6.06 0.72
C LYS A 85 -1.07 5.19 1.58
N LEU A 86 -1.62 4.20 2.28
CA LEU A 86 -0.84 3.26 3.09
C LEU A 86 0.19 2.48 2.26
N PHE A 87 -0.21 2.05 1.07
CA PHE A 87 0.68 1.37 0.14
C PHE A 87 1.85 2.27 -0.27
N MET A 88 1.56 3.53 -0.63
CA MET A 88 2.58 4.51 -1.01
C MET A 88 3.51 4.85 0.15
N GLN A 89 2.97 5.02 1.36
CA GLN A 89 3.77 5.24 2.58
C GLN A 89 4.75 4.09 2.86
N TYR A 90 4.34 2.85 2.60
CA TYR A 90 5.25 1.72 2.70
C TYR A 90 6.37 1.82 1.65
N LEU A 91 6.03 2.09 0.39
CA LEU A 91 7.01 2.21 -0.69
C LEU A 91 8.02 3.33 -0.43
N THR A 92 7.60 4.48 0.09
CA THR A 92 8.52 5.58 0.44
C THR A 92 9.43 5.20 1.62
N CYS A 93 8.92 4.42 2.57
CA CYS A 93 9.71 3.90 3.69
C CYS A 93 10.82 2.94 3.22
N VAL A 94 10.50 1.97 2.35
CA VAL A 94 11.47 0.94 1.91
C VAL A 94 12.32 1.36 0.71
N GLY A 95 11.78 2.19 -0.18
CA GLY A 95 12.46 2.69 -1.38
C GLY A 95 13.53 3.75 -1.09
N GLY A 96 13.61 4.20 0.16
CA GLY A 96 14.55 5.22 0.61
C GLY A 96 14.12 6.63 0.21
N ARG A 97 14.28 7.56 1.16
CA ARG A 97 14.37 8.99 0.82
C ARG A 97 15.46 9.15 -0.24
N ALA A 98 15.17 9.81 -1.36
CA ALA A 98 16.23 10.49 -2.08
C ALA A 98 16.91 11.41 -1.05
N ALA A 99 18.18 11.14 -0.74
CA ALA A 99 18.97 11.96 0.16
C ALA A 99 19.03 13.38 -0.40
N GLY A 100 18.13 14.26 0.04
CA GLY A 100 17.98 15.63 -0.47
C GLY A 100 16.54 16.14 -0.65
N ASP A 101 15.52 15.30 -0.48
CA ASP A 101 14.12 15.75 -0.59
C ASP A 101 13.53 16.04 0.80
N ASP A 102 13.41 17.33 1.15
CA ASP A 102 12.91 17.84 2.44
C ASP A 102 11.38 17.70 2.58
N ARG A 103 10.73 17.04 1.63
CA ARG A 103 9.27 16.83 1.60
C ARG A 103 8.88 15.70 2.54
N THR A 104 7.85 15.93 3.34
CA THR A 104 7.31 14.90 4.22
C THR A 104 6.59 13.83 3.40
N VAL A 105 6.50 12.61 3.93
CA VAL A 105 5.80 11.50 3.24
C VAL A 105 4.34 11.88 2.96
N GLU A 106 3.73 12.65 3.86
CA GLU A 106 2.38 13.19 3.70
C GLU A 106 2.28 14.14 2.49
N GLN A 107 3.29 14.97 2.24
CA GLN A 107 3.33 15.87 1.08
C GLN A 107 3.47 15.10 -0.23
N GLN A 108 4.32 14.06 -0.27
CA GLN A 108 4.48 13.23 -1.47
C GLN A 108 3.20 12.44 -1.79
N VAL A 109 2.52 11.92 -0.76
CA VAL A 109 1.22 11.24 -0.90
C VAL A 109 0.15 12.23 -1.39
N LEU A 110 0.05 13.43 -0.80
CA LEU A 110 -0.88 14.47 -1.27
C LEU A 110 -0.63 14.86 -2.73
N GLU A 111 0.64 14.99 -3.12
CA GLU A 111 1.03 15.37 -4.47
C GLU A 111 0.67 14.26 -5.48
N PHE A 112 0.83 12.99 -5.11
CA PHE A 112 0.42 11.86 -5.93
C PHE A 112 -1.10 11.75 -6.06
N GLU A 113 -1.84 11.97 -4.97
CA GLU A 113 -3.31 12.04 -4.95
C GLU A 113 -3.82 13.17 -5.87
N LEU A 114 -3.20 14.36 -5.80
CA LEU A 114 -3.52 15.49 -6.67
C LEU A 114 -3.19 15.21 -8.15
N LYS A 115 -2.07 14.55 -8.43
CA LYS A 115 -1.69 14.14 -9.80
C LYS A 115 -2.67 13.13 -10.38
N LEU A 116 -3.12 12.17 -9.58
CA LEU A 116 -4.13 11.18 -9.97
C LEU A 116 -5.48 11.83 -10.25
N VAL A 117 -5.91 12.77 -9.39
CA VAL A 117 -7.14 13.55 -9.62
C VAL A 117 -7.02 14.33 -10.93
N ASN A 118 -5.93 15.06 -11.15
CA ASN A 118 -5.77 15.90 -12.34
C ASN A 118 -5.71 15.09 -13.65
N TRP A 119 -5.19 13.86 -13.59
CA TRP A 119 -5.17 12.94 -14.72
C TRP A 119 -6.55 12.34 -15.04
N LEU A 120 -7.46 12.23 -14.07
CA LEU A 120 -8.83 11.71 -14.27
C LEU A 120 -9.80 12.75 -14.87
N ILE A 121 -9.45 14.03 -14.85
CA ILE A 121 -10.24 15.14 -15.40
C ILE A 121 -9.63 15.75 -16.67
N SER A 122 -8.58 15.14 -17.23
CA SER A 122 -8.00 15.46 -18.56
C SER A 122 -8.30 14.34 -19.55
#